data_AF-A0A971FTV5-F1
#
_entry.id   AF-A0A971FTV5-F1
#
_cell.length_a   1.000
_cell.length_b   1.000
_cell.length_c   1.000
_cell.angle_alpha   90.00
_cell.angle_beta   90.00
_cell.angle_gamma   90.00
#
_symmetry.space_group_name_H-M   'P 1'
#
loop_
_entity.id
_entity.type
_entity.pdbx_description
1 polymer ?
#
loop_
_entity_poly.entity_id
_entity_poly.type
_entity_poly.pdbx_seq_one_letter_code
_entity_poly.pdbx_strand_id
1 'polypeptide(L)'
;MTTTKGFITPEKIEKYREAYRTHSIRPITARAITRSGLKEAAFDHHVLRSIRPIFSIDLKTMPVTNQKMSGRCWLFAALNLLREDIAGQCNIESFE
;
A
#
# COMPACT_ATOMS: atom_id res chain seq x y z
N MET A 1 18.82 31.82 31.45
CA MET A 1 18.90 31.45 30.01
C MET A 1 18.33 30.04 29.87
N THR A 2 17.03 29.95 29.58
CA THR A 2 16.30 28.68 29.52
C THR A 2 16.56 28.01 28.16
N THR A 3 17.30 26.91 28.16
CA THR A 3 17.44 26.06 26.97
C THR A 3 16.09 25.41 26.68
N THR A 4 15.35 25.97 25.73
CA THR A 4 14.03 25.50 25.27
C THR A 4 14.17 24.18 24.50
N LYS A 5 14.33 23.08 25.24
CA LYS A 5 14.27 21.70 24.72
C LYS A 5 12.89 21.48 24.09
N GLY A 6 12.84 21.29 22.77
CA GLY A 6 11.61 20.97 22.02
C GLY A 6 11.29 21.91 20.87
N PHE A 7 11.85 23.13 20.85
CA PHE A 7 11.57 24.09 19.78
C PHE A 7 12.50 23.90 18.57
N ILE A 8 11.94 24.08 17.37
CA ILE A 8 12.70 24.15 16.12
C ILE A 8 13.25 25.59 16.01
N THR A 9 14.56 25.73 16.10
CA THR A 9 15.24 27.02 15.96
C THR A 9 15.75 27.20 14.52
N PRO A 10 15.97 28.45 14.06
CA PRO A 10 16.52 28.70 12.73
C PRO A 10 17.86 27.99 12.47
N GLU A 11 18.73 27.89 13.48
CA GLU A 11 20.01 27.19 13.37
C GLU A 11 19.83 25.69 13.14
N LYS A 12 18.82 25.07 13.76
CA LYS A 12 18.48 23.66 13.52
C LYS A 12 17.97 23.44 12.10
N ILE A 13 17.14 24.36 11.59
CA ILE A 13 16.63 24.28 10.21
C ILE A 13 17.80 24.35 9.23
N GLU A 14 18.74 25.26 9.43
CA GLU A 14 19.90 25.39 8.55
C GLU A 14 20.78 24.14 8.61
N LYS A 15 20.99 23.57 9.80
CA LYS A 15 21.68 22.29 9.95
C LYS A 15 21.01 21.15 9.17
N TYR A 16 19.68 21.05 9.21
CA TYR A 16 18.95 20.03 8.45
C TYR A 16 19.01 20.27 6.95
N ARG A 17 18.93 21.54 6.52
CA ARG A 17 19.06 21.93 5.11
C ARG A 17 20.43 21.55 4.56
N GLU A 18 21.49 21.79 5.32
CA GLU A 18 22.85 21.43 4.93
C GLU A 18 23.04 19.92 4.87
N ALA A 19 22.59 19.19 5.90
CA ALA A 19 22.60 17.73 5.89
C ALA A 19 21.77 17.13 4.75
N TYR A 20 20.71 17.81 4.33
CA TYR A 20 19.89 17.40 3.19
C TYR A 20 20.62 17.62 1.85
N ARG A 21 21.23 18.80 1.65
CA ARG A 21 21.92 19.19 0.42
C ARG A 21 23.21 18.42 0.17
N THR A 22 23.96 18.14 1.22
CA THR A 22 25.24 17.42 1.16
C THR A 22 25.08 15.94 0.78
N HIS A 23 23.89 15.38 0.96
CA HIS A 23 23.62 13.99 0.61
C HIS A 23 23.22 13.87 -0.86
N SER A 24 24.02 13.15 -1.65
CA SER A 24 23.85 13.03 -3.11
C SER A 24 22.46 12.57 -3.58
N ILE A 25 21.86 11.59 -2.89
CA ILE A 25 20.57 11.01 -3.31
C ILE A 25 19.35 11.87 -2.94
N ARG A 26 19.39 12.62 -1.82
CA ARG A 26 18.17 13.21 -1.23
C ARG A 26 17.51 14.24 -2.16
N PRO A 27 18.24 15.17 -2.81
CA PRO A 27 17.64 16.08 -3.78
C PRO A 27 17.05 15.37 -5.00
N ILE A 28 17.69 14.29 -5.46
CA ILE A 28 17.23 13.50 -6.62
C ILE A 28 15.92 12.78 -6.25
N THR A 29 15.89 12.13 -5.08
CA THR A 29 14.69 11.46 -4.57
C THR A 29 13.53 12.43 -4.37
N ALA A 30 13.77 13.63 -3.84
CA ALA A 30 12.70 14.61 -3.71
C ALA A 30 12.16 15.08 -5.06
N ARG A 31 13.02 15.31 -6.07
CA ARG A 31 12.56 15.65 -7.43
C ARG A 31 11.68 14.55 -8.01
N ALA A 32 12.07 13.28 -7.85
CA ALA A 32 11.27 12.15 -8.26
C ALA A 32 9.91 12.15 -7.56
N ILE A 33 9.89 12.21 -6.22
CA ILE A 33 8.65 12.24 -5.43
C ILE A 33 7.76 13.43 -5.82
N THR A 34 8.30 14.63 -5.99
CA THR A 34 7.51 15.82 -6.35
C THR A 34 6.88 15.72 -7.73
N ARG A 35 7.50 14.98 -8.65
CA ARG A 35 7.03 14.84 -10.04
C ARG A 35 6.06 13.68 -10.22
N SER A 36 6.33 12.53 -9.61
CA SER A 36 5.56 11.29 -9.82
C SER A 36 4.69 10.89 -8.62
N GLY A 37 4.84 11.53 -7.47
CA GLY A 37 4.24 11.09 -6.22
C GLY A 37 5.06 10.00 -5.52
N LEU A 38 4.81 9.82 -4.21
CA LEU A 38 5.58 8.91 -3.36
C LEU A 38 5.48 7.44 -3.80
N LYS A 39 4.27 6.98 -4.13
CA LYS A 39 4.03 5.56 -4.49
C LYS A 39 4.80 5.17 -5.74
N GLU A 40 4.68 5.97 -6.79
CA GLU A 40 5.37 5.72 -8.06
C GLU A 40 6.89 5.88 -7.91
N ALA A 41 7.36 6.87 -7.15
CA ALA A 41 8.79 7.06 -6.91
C ALA A 41 9.42 5.93 -6.07
N ALA A 42 8.63 5.26 -5.23
CA ALA A 42 9.06 4.14 -4.39
C ALA A 42 8.81 2.77 -5.05
N PHE A 43 8.24 2.74 -6.26
CA PHE A 43 7.92 1.49 -6.94
C PHE A 43 9.19 0.73 -7.35
N ASP A 44 9.26 -0.55 -6.99
CA ASP A 44 10.37 -1.44 -7.34
C ASP A 44 9.90 -2.56 -8.28
N HIS A 45 10.41 -2.52 -9.51
CA HIS A 45 10.09 -3.51 -10.53
C HIS A 45 10.64 -4.91 -10.20
N HIS A 46 11.74 -5.01 -9.44
CA HIS A 46 12.28 -6.29 -9.01
C HIS A 46 11.34 -6.99 -8.04
N VAL A 47 10.74 -6.25 -7.10
CA VAL A 47 9.72 -6.80 -6.19
C VAL A 47 8.51 -7.27 -6.97
N LEU A 48 8.00 -6.47 -7.92
CA LEU A 48 6.89 -6.89 -8.77
C LEU A 48 7.19 -8.21 -9.51
N ARG A 49 8.39 -8.32 -10.10
CA ARG A 49 8.82 -9.53 -10.82
C ARG A 49 9.00 -10.75 -9.90
N SER A 50 9.30 -10.53 -8.62
CA SER A 50 9.45 -11.60 -7.64
C SER A 50 8.11 -12.22 -7.23
N ILE A 51 7.00 -11.49 -7.33
CA ILE A 51 5.66 -11.97 -7.00
C ILE A 51 5.19 -12.91 -8.12
N ARG A 52 5.02 -14.19 -7.79
CA ARG A 52 4.50 -15.22 -8.71
C ARG A 52 3.16 -15.74 -8.19
N PRO A 53 2.04 -15.51 -8.89
CA PRO A 53 0.74 -16.05 -8.51
C PRO A 53 0.64 -17.53 -8.92
N ILE A 54 1.54 -18.36 -8.39
CA ILE A 54 1.59 -19.81 -8.62
C ILE A 54 1.54 -20.45 -7.24
N PHE A 55 0.46 -21.19 -6.99
CA PHE A 55 0.17 -21.82 -5.71
C PHE A 55 0.14 -23.33 -5.88
N SER A 56 0.63 -24.07 -4.88
CA SER A 56 0.55 -25.55 -4.87
C SER A 56 -0.89 -26.05 -4.75
N ILE A 57 -1.75 -25.25 -4.11
CA ILE A 57 -3.17 -25.47 -3.96
C ILE A 57 -3.84 -24.21 -4.46
N ASP A 58 -4.59 -24.33 -5.55
CA ASP A 58 -5.39 -23.26 -6.12
C ASP A 58 -6.87 -23.60 -5.89
N LEU A 59 -7.55 -22.76 -5.13
CA LEU A 59 -8.96 -22.95 -4.81
C LEU A 59 -9.78 -22.27 -5.90
N LYS A 60 -10.61 -23.04 -6.61
CA LYS A 60 -11.56 -22.46 -7.56
C LYS A 60 -12.59 -21.64 -6.79
N THR A 61 -12.55 -20.32 -6.96
CA THR A 61 -13.51 -19.39 -6.37
C THR A 61 -14.46 -18.82 -7.42
N MET A 62 -15.65 -18.39 -6.99
CA MET A 62 -16.59 -17.62 -7.78
C MET A 62 -16.02 -16.25 -8.19
N PRO A 63 -16.65 -15.54 -9.15
CA PRO A 63 -16.21 -14.22 -9.60
C PRO A 63 -16.03 -13.21 -8.46
N VAL A 64 -15.15 -12.23 -8.68
CA VAL A 64 -14.82 -11.19 -7.70
C VAL A 64 -16.01 -10.28 -7.40
N THR A 65 -16.21 -9.92 -6.14
CA THR A 65 -17.24 -8.98 -5.68
C THR A 65 -16.67 -7.56 -5.52
N ASN A 66 -17.52 -6.53 -5.61
CA ASN A 66 -17.08 -5.12 -5.55
C ASN A 66 -17.88 -4.31 -4.51
N GLN A 67 -17.22 -3.91 -3.43
CA GLN A 67 -17.83 -3.09 -2.36
C GLN A 67 -18.12 -1.64 -2.79
N LYS A 68 -17.60 -1.20 -3.93
CA LYS A 68 -17.65 0.17 -4.46
C LYS A 68 -17.09 1.17 -3.43
N MET A 69 -17.60 2.40 -3.40
CA MET A 69 -17.20 3.43 -2.45
C MET A 69 -17.86 3.21 -1.08
N SER A 70 -17.58 2.08 -0.42
CA SER A 70 -18.08 1.79 0.93
C SER A 70 -17.01 1.14 1.80
N GLY A 71 -17.13 1.25 3.12
CA GLY A 71 -16.22 0.64 4.10
C GLY A 71 -16.59 -0.79 4.50
N ARG A 72 -17.22 -1.57 3.61
CA ARG A 72 -17.82 -2.88 3.92
C ARG A 72 -16.90 -4.07 3.63
N CYS A 73 -15.59 -3.87 3.54
CA CYS A 73 -14.63 -4.92 3.19
C CYS A 73 -14.75 -6.18 4.06
N TRP A 74 -15.01 -6.00 5.36
CA TRP A 74 -15.20 -7.10 6.31
C TRP A 74 -16.43 -7.94 5.99
N LEU A 75 -17.53 -7.29 5.58
CA LEU A 75 -18.75 -7.98 5.18
C LEU A 75 -18.54 -8.75 3.86
N PHE A 76 -17.88 -8.13 2.89
CA PHE A 76 -17.56 -8.76 1.61
C PHE A 76 -16.62 -9.96 1.81
N ALA A 77 -15.61 -9.85 2.68
CA ALA A 77 -14.71 -10.96 3.00
C ALA A 77 -15.46 -12.14 3.65
N ALA A 78 -16.35 -11.87 4.60
CA ALA A 78 -17.13 -12.92 5.27
C ALA A 78 -18.12 -13.58 4.29
N LEU A 79 -18.86 -12.80 3.51
CA LEU A 79 -19.83 -13.33 2.55
C LEU A 79 -19.15 -14.07 1.39
N ASN A 80 -17.96 -13.63 0.95
CA ASN A 80 -17.18 -14.34 -0.06
C ASN A 80 -16.74 -15.73 0.42
N LEU A 81 -16.60 -15.98 1.72
CA LEU A 81 -16.34 -17.32 2.25
C LEU A 81 -17.63 -18.15 2.25
N LEU A 82 -18.72 -17.59 2.76
CA LEU A 82 -20.00 -18.29 2.91
C LEU A 82 -20.63 -18.66 1.57
N ARG A 83 -20.54 -17.78 0.56
CA ARG A 83 -21.12 -18.04 -0.77
C ARG A 83 -20.50 -19.25 -1.45
N GLU A 84 -19.21 -19.50 -1.25
CA GLU A 84 -18.50 -20.63 -1.88
C GLU A 84 -18.98 -21.95 -1.25
N ASP A 85 -19.17 -21.97 0.06
CA ASP A 85 -19.72 -23.11 0.80
C ASP A 85 -21.18 -23.39 0.39
N ILE A 86 -22.02 -22.36 0.37
CA ILE A 86 -23.43 -22.48 -0.02
C ILE A 86 -23.57 -22.91 -1.49
N ALA A 87 -22.80 -22.31 -2.40
CA ALA A 87 -22.81 -22.66 -3.82
C ALA A 87 -22.37 -24.12 -4.03
N GLY A 88 -21.37 -24.58 -3.29
CA GLY A 88 -20.92 -25.97 -3.30
C GLY A 88 -21.98 -26.95 -2.80
N GLN A 89 -22.68 -26.63 -1.71
CA GLN A 89 -23.74 -27.47 -1.15
C GLN A 89 -24.99 -27.52 -2.03
N CYS A 90 -25.36 -26.39 -2.64
CA CYS A 90 -26.57 -26.27 -3.45
C CYS A 90 -26.35 -26.50 -4.95
N ASN A 91 -25.10 -26.75 -5.39
CA ASN A 91 -24.70 -26.90 -6.79
C ASN A 91 -25.15 -25.73 -7.70
N ILE A 92 -24.93 -24.49 -7.24
CA ILE A 92 -25.32 -23.26 -7.94
C ILE A 92 -24.08 -22.59 -8.53
N GLU A 93 -24.13 -22.20 -9.80
CA GLU A 93 -22.98 -21.58 -10.48
C GLU A 93 -22.69 -20.14 -10.06
N SER A 94 -23.69 -19.41 -9.54
CA SER A 94 -23.58 -18.00 -9.13
C SER A 94 -24.42 -17.69 -7.89
N PHE A 95 -23.82 -17.04 -6.88
CA PHE A 95 -24.47 -16.64 -5.62
C PHE A 95 -23.78 -15.37 -5.06
N GLU A 96 -24.56 -14.40 -4.57
CA GLU A 96 -24.09 -13.15 -3.93
C GLU A 96 -24.81 -12.88 -2.60
#